data_AF-A0A6P8U6S6-F1
#
_entry.id   AF-A0A6P8U6S6-F1
#
_cell.length_a   1.000
_cell.length_b   1.000
_cell.length_c   1.000
_cell.angle_alpha   90.00
_cell.angle_beta   90.00
_cell.angle_gamma   90.00
#
_symmetry.space_group_name_H-M   'P 1'
#
loop_
_entity.id
_entity.type
_entity.pdbx_description
1 polymer ?
#
loop_
_entity_poly.entity_id
_entity_poly.type
_entity_poly.pdbx_seq_one_letter_code
_entity_poly.pdbx_strand_id
1 'polypeptide(L)'
;MEQTFIAVKPDGVQRGLCGEIIKRFETRGYKLVAAKFVQSSEEHMKNHYADLKDMPFYAGLCKYMSSGPVFAMVWEGQSIVKLARMMLGETNPADSKPGSIRGDLGSNMRQEHHPRQRHPGERQA
;
A
#
# COMPACT_ATOMS: atom_id res chain seq x y z
N MET A 1 21.35 -0.39 6.87
CA MET A 1 19.95 -0.85 7.05
C MET A 1 19.07 0.11 6.27
N GLU A 2 18.04 -0.40 5.59
CA GLU A 2 17.11 0.42 4.81
C GLU A 2 15.78 0.54 5.56
N GLN A 3 15.02 1.59 5.25
CA GLN A 3 13.66 1.76 5.71
C GLN A 3 12.70 1.90 4.52
N THR A 4 11.50 1.36 4.65
CA THR A 4 10.44 1.54 3.66
C THR A 4 9.12 1.89 4.33
N PHE A 5 8.36 2.75 3.68
CA PHE A 5 6.98 3.07 4.04
C PHE A 5 6.05 2.01 3.46
N ILE A 6 5.09 1.55 4.25
CA ILE A 6 4.01 0.63 3.84
C ILE A 6 2.72 1.13 4.48
N ALA A 7 1.60 1.13 3.75
CA ALA A 7 0.31 1.50 4.33
C ALA A 7 -0.76 0.47 4.02
N VAL A 8 -1.49 0.07 5.06
CA VAL A 8 -2.76 -0.63 4.87
C VAL A 8 -3.80 0.42 4.47
N LYS A 9 -4.31 0.29 3.25
CA LYS A 9 -5.32 1.17 2.65
C LYS A 9 -6.69 1.03 3.33
N PRO A 10 -7.64 1.95 3.08
CA PRO A 10 -8.93 1.94 3.80
C PRO A 10 -9.70 0.62 3.71
N ASP A 11 -9.70 -0.05 2.55
CA ASP A 11 -10.33 -1.36 2.38
C ASP A 11 -9.64 -2.46 3.20
N GLY A 12 -8.30 -2.47 3.25
CA GLY A 12 -7.54 -3.42 4.05
C GLY A 12 -7.78 -3.22 5.55
N VAL A 13 -7.92 -1.96 5.98
CA VAL A 13 -8.30 -1.61 7.35
C VAL A 13 -9.72 -2.09 7.65
N GLN A 14 -10.70 -1.79 6.80
CA GLN A 14 -12.10 -2.22 6.96
C GLN A 14 -12.26 -3.74 7.00
N ARG A 15 -11.40 -4.47 6.27
CA ARG A 15 -11.38 -5.93 6.24
C ARG A 15 -10.61 -6.56 7.41
N GLY A 16 -10.07 -5.76 8.34
CA GLY A 16 -9.33 -6.25 9.50
C GLY A 16 -7.96 -6.85 9.17
N LEU A 17 -7.34 -6.46 8.05
CA LEU A 17 -6.11 -7.08 7.54
C LEU A 17 -4.81 -6.53 8.16
N CYS A 18 -4.88 -5.51 9.03
CA CYS A 18 -3.69 -4.89 9.61
C CYS A 18 -2.80 -5.92 10.33
N GLY A 19 -3.39 -6.76 11.19
CA GLY A 19 -2.63 -7.76 11.94
C GLY A 19 -1.93 -8.79 11.05
N GLU A 20 -2.62 -9.27 10.01
CA GLU A 20 -2.05 -10.23 9.06
C GLU A 20 -0.88 -9.62 8.26
N ILE A 21 -1.02 -8.37 7.83
CA ILE A 21 0.06 -7.68 7.10
C ILE A 21 1.27 -7.45 8.03
N ILE A 22 1.05 -6.96 9.26
CA ILE A 22 2.12 -6.77 10.26
C ILE A 22 2.84 -8.11 10.49
N LYS A 23 2.09 -9.17 10.76
CA LYS A 23 2.62 -10.52 10.99
C LYS A 23 3.53 -10.98 9.86
N ARG A 24 3.19 -10.72 8.59
CA ARG A 24 4.03 -11.11 7.44
C ARG A 24 5.38 -10.39 7.42
N PHE A 25 5.41 -9.10 7.76
CA PHE A 25 6.66 -8.35 7.84
C PHE A 25 7.51 -8.78 9.05
N GLU A 26 6.90 -8.97 10.22
CA GLU A 26 7.60 -9.45 11.42
C GLU A 26 8.15 -10.86 11.24
N THR A 27 7.36 -11.78 10.66
CA THR A 27 7.79 -13.17 10.37
C THR A 27 8.98 -13.20 9.42
N ARG A 28 9.10 -12.20 8.53
CA ARG A 28 10.25 -12.07 7.62
C ARG A 28 11.52 -11.56 8.34
N GLY A 29 11.41 -11.11 9.58
CA GLY A 29 12.50 -10.56 10.38
C GLY A 29 12.66 -9.04 10.24
N TYR A 30 11.65 -8.32 9.72
CA TYR A 30 11.68 -6.87 9.65
C TYR A 30 11.22 -6.23 10.95
N LYS A 31 11.82 -5.09 11.28
CA LYS A 31 11.50 -4.33 12.49
C LYS A 31 10.48 -3.24 12.15
N LEU A 32 9.37 -3.21 12.87
CA LEU A 32 8.44 -2.07 12.84
C LEU A 32 9.07 -0.93 13.66
N VAL A 33 9.42 0.18 13.00
CA VAL A 33 10.09 1.32 13.66
C VAL A 33 9.16 2.51 13.91
N ALA A 34 8.07 2.62 13.15
CA ALA A 34 7.01 3.58 13.41
C ALA A 34 5.68 3.06 12.86
N ALA A 35 4.57 3.38 13.53
CA ALA A 35 3.22 3.10 13.05
C ALA A 35 2.25 4.19 13.49
N LYS A 36 1.27 4.51 12.64
CA LYS A 36 0.19 5.44 12.96
C LYS A 36 -1.09 5.04 12.25
N PHE A 37 -2.19 4.99 13.00
CA PHE A 37 -3.54 4.89 12.45
C PHE A 37 -4.06 6.31 12.20
N VAL A 38 -4.38 6.64 10.95
CA VAL A 38 -4.68 8.03 10.56
C VAL A 38 -5.80 8.11 9.54
N GLN A 39 -6.76 8.99 9.79
CA GLN A 39 -7.69 9.49 8.77
C GLN A 39 -7.03 10.72 8.14
N SER A 40 -6.62 10.62 6.88
CA SER A 40 -5.98 11.75 6.18
C SER A 40 -7.00 12.56 5.39
N SER A 41 -6.80 13.88 5.33
CA SER A 41 -7.58 14.74 4.43
C SER A 41 -7.21 14.48 2.96
N GLU A 42 -8.12 14.82 2.04
CA GLU A 42 -7.85 14.73 0.61
C GLU A 42 -6.69 15.65 0.19
N GLU A 43 -6.55 16.82 0.82
CA GLU A 43 -5.42 17.74 0.61
C GLU A 43 -4.09 17.08 0.98
N HIS A 44 -4.03 16.38 2.12
CA HIS A 44 -2.83 15.64 2.51
C HIS A 44 -2.51 14.53 1.49
N MET A 45 -3.52 13.83 0.96
CA MET A 45 -3.32 12.79 -0.06
C MET A 45 -2.85 13.37 -1.40
N LYS A 46 -3.35 14.54 -1.81
CA LYS A 46 -2.87 15.26 -3.00
C LYS A 46 -1.39 15.61 -2.87
N ASN A 47 -0.97 16.10 -1.71
CA ASN A 47 0.45 16.38 -1.44
C ASN A 47 1.29 15.09 -1.44
N HIS A 48 0.78 14.01 -0.84
CA HIS A 48 1.47 12.72 -0.80
C HIS A 48 1.68 12.10 -2.19
N TYR A 49 0.69 12.22 -3.08
CA TYR A 49 0.70 11.68 -4.44
C TYR A 49 1.00 12.73 -5.53
N ALA A 50 1.61 13.86 -5.18
CA ALA A 50 1.85 14.98 -6.12
C ALA A 50 2.60 14.55 -7.39
N ASP A 51 3.49 13.56 -7.29
CA ASP A 51 4.24 12.97 -8.41
C ASP A 51 3.34 12.28 -9.45
N LEU A 52 2.08 12.00 -9.11
CA LEU A 52 1.09 11.35 -9.96
C LEU A 52 0.00 12.31 -10.46
N LYS A 53 0.12 13.63 -10.23
CA LYS A 53 -0.93 14.63 -10.52
C LYS A 53 -1.46 14.60 -11.95
N ASP A 54 -0.59 14.24 -12.92
CA ASP A 54 -0.91 14.22 -14.35
C ASP A 54 -1.49 12.87 -14.81
N MET A 55 -1.63 11.90 -13.89
CA MET A 55 -2.18 10.58 -14.19
C MET A 55 -3.72 10.62 -14.18
N PRO A 56 -4.41 9.93 -15.11
CA PRO A 56 -5.87 9.98 -15.23
C PRO A 56 -6.60 9.46 -13.97
N PHE A 57 -5.94 8.64 -13.16
CA PHE A 57 -6.50 8.06 -11.93
C PHE A 57 -6.20 8.88 -10.65
N TYR A 58 -5.45 9.99 -10.74
CA TYR A 58 -4.95 10.74 -9.59
C TYR A 58 -6.05 11.22 -8.64
N ALA A 59 -7.09 11.86 -9.19
CA ALA A 59 -8.19 12.39 -8.39
C ALA A 59 -8.93 11.27 -7.65
N GLY A 60 -9.20 10.16 -8.34
CA GLY A 60 -9.82 8.97 -7.74
C GLY A 60 -8.95 8.34 -6.65
N LEU A 61 -7.63 8.27 -6.86
CA LEU A 61 -6.68 7.77 -5.87
C LEU A 61 -6.68 8.62 -4.60
N CYS A 62 -6.60 9.94 -4.72
CA CYS A 62 -6.60 10.84 -3.57
C CYS A 62 -7.90 10.70 -2.77
N LYS A 63 -9.05 10.74 -3.46
CA LYS A 63 -10.38 10.59 -2.84
C LYS A 63 -10.53 9.26 -2.11
N TYR A 64 -10.10 8.16 -2.72
CA TYR A 64 -10.15 6.83 -2.11
C TYR A 64 -9.22 6.74 -0.89
N MET A 65 -7.98 7.22 -0.98
CA MET A 65 -7.06 7.17 0.16
C MET A 65 -7.50 8.06 1.33
N SER A 66 -8.32 9.10 1.07
CA SER A 66 -8.96 9.92 2.11
C SER A 66 -10.35 9.43 2.54
N SER A 67 -10.90 8.35 1.96
CA SER A 67 -12.27 7.91 2.24
C SER A 67 -12.42 7.17 3.57
N GLY A 68 -11.31 6.82 4.21
CA GLY A 68 -11.29 6.05 5.45
C GLY A 68 -9.89 6.01 6.05
N PRO A 69 -9.73 5.37 7.21
CA PRO A 69 -8.46 5.38 7.92
C PRO A 69 -7.44 4.50 7.19
N VAL A 70 -6.18 4.90 7.27
CA VAL A 70 -5.04 4.10 6.83
C VAL A 70 -4.18 3.72 8.02
N PHE A 71 -3.58 2.55 7.98
CA PHE A 71 -2.54 2.16 8.94
C PHE A 71 -1.17 2.33 8.28
N ALA A 72 -0.54 3.47 8.55
CA ALA A 72 0.74 3.88 8.00
C ALA A 72 1.88 3.32 8.85
N MET A 73 2.84 2.65 8.24
CA MET A 73 3.96 1.98 8.92
C MET A 73 5.29 2.30 8.25
N VAL A 74 6.35 2.30 9.05
CA VAL A 74 7.74 2.29 8.58
C VAL A 74 8.40 1.02 9.07
N TRP A 75 8.95 0.25 8.13
CA TRP A 75 9.65 -0.99 8.39
C TRP A 75 11.14 -0.85 8.08
N GLU A 76 11.98 -1.47 8.89
CA GLU A 76 13.44 -1.45 8.77
C GLU A 76 14.00 -2.87 8.59
N GLY A 77 15.01 -2.99 7.71
CA GLY A 77 15.76 -4.23 7.55
C GLY A 77 16.74 -4.23 6.38
N GLN A 78 17.36 -5.38 6.14
CA GLN A 78 18.25 -5.57 5.00
C GLN A 78 17.44 -5.77 3.72
N SER A 79 17.77 -5.01 2.67
CA SER A 79 17.13 -5.08 1.35
C SER A 79 15.60 -4.92 1.38
N ILE A 80 15.07 -4.26 2.42
CA ILE A 80 13.63 -4.24 2.69
C ILE A 80 12.86 -3.52 1.60
N VAL A 81 13.44 -2.50 0.95
CA VAL A 81 12.74 -1.75 -0.12
C VAL A 81 12.39 -2.69 -1.28
N LYS A 82 13.34 -3.54 -1.71
CA LYS A 82 13.12 -4.50 -2.79
C LYS A 82 12.24 -5.67 -2.33
N LEU A 83 12.53 -6.23 -1.15
CA LEU A 83 11.85 -7.42 -0.64
C LEU A 83 10.40 -7.14 -0.24
N ALA A 84 10.10 -5.97 0.33
CA ALA A 84 8.73 -5.54 0.63
C ALA A 84 7.88 -5.46 -0.63
N ARG A 85 8.42 -4.93 -1.74
CA ARG A 85 7.69 -4.89 -3.03
C ARG A 85 7.34 -6.29 -3.54
N MET A 86 8.26 -7.24 -3.40
CA MET A 86 8.00 -8.64 -3.77
C MET A 86 6.97 -9.30 -2.84
N MET A 87 7.01 -8.98 -1.54
CA MET A 87 6.01 -9.45 -0.57
C MET A 87 4.63 -8.87 -0.83
N LEU A 88 4.54 -7.61 -1.24
CA LEU A 88 3.27 -6.97 -1.59
C LEU A 88 2.63 -7.63 -2.82
N GLY A 89 3.42 -8.01 -3.83
CA GLY A 89 2.92 -8.52 -5.10
C GLY A 89 2.69 -7.42 -6.13
N GLU A 90 2.26 -7.82 -7.33
CA GLU A 90 2.00 -6.89 -8.44
C GLU A 90 0.83 -5.96 -8.13
N THR A 91 0.70 -4.85 -8.86
CA THR A 91 -0.38 -3.87 -8.61
C THR A 91 -1.77 -4.50 -8.79
N ASN A 92 -1.91 -5.42 -9.74
CA ASN A 92 -3.11 -6.22 -9.93
C ASN A 92 -3.01 -7.52 -9.11
N PRO A 93 -3.95 -7.80 -8.19
CA PRO A 93 -4.00 -9.06 -7.46
C PRO A 93 -3.97 -10.30 -8.35
N ALA A 94 -4.65 -10.28 -9.50
CA ALA A 94 -4.68 -11.42 -10.43
C ALA A 94 -3.32 -11.75 -11.05
N ASP A 95 -2.42 -10.77 -11.14
CA ASP A 95 -1.06 -10.93 -11.65
C ASP A 95 -0.05 -11.22 -10.53
N SER A 96 -0.51 -11.23 -9.27
CA SER A 96 0.35 -11.44 -8.11
C SER A 96 0.58 -12.92 -7.83
N LYS A 97 1.80 -13.27 -7.43
CA LYS A 97 2.16 -14.66 -7.09
C LYS A 97 1.43 -15.12 -5.82
N PRO A 98 1.05 -16.40 -5.72
CA PRO A 98 0.58 -16.99 -4.47
C PRO A 98 1.58 -16.75 -3.33
N GLY A 99 1.08 -16.42 -2.13
CA GLY A 99 1.88 -16.08 -0.96
C GLY A 99 2.24 -14.59 -0.84
N SER A 100 2.01 -13.78 -1.88
CA SER A 100 2.11 -12.32 -1.78
C SER A 100 0.87 -11.74 -1.11
N ILE A 101 0.99 -10.56 -0.49
CA ILE A 101 -0.11 -9.89 0.22
C ILE A 101 -1.28 -9.63 -0.74
N ARG A 102 -1.02 -9.12 -1.94
CA ARG A 102 -2.08 -8.88 -2.93
C ARG A 102 -2.60 -10.15 -3.56
N GLY A 103 -1.76 -11.17 -3.77
CA GLY A 103 -2.21 -12.46 -4.28
C GLY A 103 -3.15 -13.18 -3.32
N ASP A 104 -2.84 -13.15 -2.02
CA ASP A 104 -3.63 -13.88 -1.01
C ASP A 104 -4.82 -13.06 -0.48
N LEU A 105 -4.64 -11.75 -0.32
CA LEU A 105 -5.60 -10.88 0.37
C LEU A 105 -6.23 -9.83 -0.55
N GLY A 106 -5.76 -9.66 -1.79
CA GLY A 106 -6.36 -8.70 -2.72
C GLY A 106 -7.78 -9.11 -3.07
N SER A 107 -8.74 -8.20 -2.94
CA SER A 107 -10.08 -8.38 -3.51
C SER A 107 -10.07 -7.91 -4.96
N ASN A 108 -10.69 -8.67 -5.87
CA ASN A 108 -10.96 -8.21 -7.24
C ASN A 108 -11.99 -7.07 -7.30
N MET A 109 -12.49 -6.59 -6.14
CA MET A 109 -13.36 -5.42 -6.05
C MET A 109 -12.56 -4.13 -6.33
N ARG A 110 -12.24 -3.93 -7.61
CA ARG A 110 -12.13 -2.59 -8.18
C ARG A 110 -13.53 -1.98 -8.14
N GLN A 111 -13.71 -0.88 -7.41
CA GLN A 111 -14.49 0.20 -8.00
C GLN A 111 -13.70 0.63 -9.24
N GLU A 112 -14.30 0.43 -10.40
CA GLU A 112 -13.72 0.63 -11.73
C GLU A 112 -13.18 2.04 -11.92
N HIS A 113 -11.92 2.26 -11.56
CA HIS A 113 -11.16 3.41 -12.06
C HIS A 113 -9.88 2.90 -12.72
N HIS A 114 -10.09 2.29 -13.89
CA HIS A 114 -9.14 1.96 -14.95
C HIS A 114 -7.99 0.95 -14.68
N PRO A 115 -7.58 0.19 -15.71
CA PRO A 115 -6.39 -0.63 -15.66
C PRO A 115 -5.15 0.27 -15.58
N ARG A 116 -4.48 0.30 -14.43
CA ARG A 116 -3.19 1.00 -14.31
C ARG A 116 -2.14 0.24 -15.12
N GLN A 117 -1.56 0.91 -16.11
CA GLN A 117 -0.20 0.59 -16.55
C GLN A 117 0.77 1.08 -15.46
N ARG A 118 1.83 0.31 -15.20
CA ARG A 118 2.80 0.57 -14.13
C ARG A 118 3.58 1.85 -14.44
N HIS A 119 3.54 2.85 -13.54
CA HIS A 119 4.35 4.07 -13.67
C HIS A 119 5.56 4.03 -12.72
N PRO A 120 6.78 4.41 -13.16
CA PRO A 120 8.01 4.33 -12.37
C PRO A 120 8.02 5.12 -11.04
N GLY A 121 7.08 6.06 -10.86
CA GLY A 121 6.99 6.91 -9.66
C GLY A 121 5.95 6.49 -8.62
N GLU A 122 5.22 5.38 -8.81
CA GLU A 122 4.22 4.96 -7.83
C GLU A 122 4.89 4.52 -6.50
N ARG A 123 4.74 5.36 -5.48
CA ARG A 123 5.02 5.00 -4.08
C ARG A 123 4.06 3.88 -3.71
N GLN A 124 4.56 2.66 -3.67
CA GLN A 124 3.80 1.50 -3.23
C GLN A 124 3.67 1.58 -1.72
N ALA A 125 2.60 2.21 -1.27
CA ALA A 125 2.10 2.09 0.09
C ALA A 125 1.21 0.83 0.19
#